data_AF-A0A8S2R247-F1
#
_entry.id   AF-A0A8S2R247-F1
#
_cell.length_a   1.000
_cell.length_b   1.000
_cell.length_c   1.000
_cell.angle_alpha   90.00
_cell.angle_beta   90.00
_cell.angle_gamma   90.00
#
_symmetry.space_group_name_H-M   'P 1'
#
loop_
_entity.id
_entity.type
_entity.pdbx_description
1 polymer ?
#
loop_
_entity_poly.entity_id
_entity_poly.type
_entity_poly.pdbx_seq_one_letter_code
_entity_poly.pdbx_strand_id
1 'polypeptide(L)'
;QTGIIRTIVCLHHNKIDIYNLSQLYGLHERLLNNLRQRYNEGLISDFFTYFQENWAVALYHDRFADVRIEVREILKKALMENQDSIFESLSSSIDRDLIFTDENKKNILQRFRTEGYKNEIEKTILEYINYNQYHLPMYARPT
;
A
#
# COMPACT_ATOMS: atom_id res chain seq x y z
N GLN A 1 13.87 -10.94 3.68
CA GLN A 1 13.11 -11.50 2.54
C GLN A 1 12.18 -10.40 2.02
N THR A 2 12.15 -10.13 0.72
CA THR A 2 11.32 -9.05 0.15
C THR A 2 9.86 -9.49 0.06
N GLY A 3 8.94 -8.70 0.61
CA GLY A 3 7.50 -8.96 0.53
C GLY A 3 6.82 -8.35 -0.71
N ILE A 4 7.59 -7.95 -1.72
CA ILE A 4 7.11 -7.24 -2.91
C ILE A 4 6.70 -8.25 -3.99
N ILE A 5 5.55 -8.03 -4.62
CA ILE A 5 5.09 -8.82 -5.77
C ILE A 5 5.96 -8.50 -6.99
N ARG A 6 6.62 -9.53 -7.53
CA ARG A 6 7.51 -9.42 -8.71
C ARG A 6 6.97 -10.14 -9.95
N THR A 7 6.13 -11.15 -9.76
CA THR A 7 5.55 -11.93 -10.85
C THR A 7 4.19 -12.43 -10.40
N ILE A 8 3.23 -12.42 -11.32
CA ILE A 8 1.93 -13.05 -11.13
C ILE A 8 1.81 -14.09 -12.23
N VAL A 9 1.74 -15.36 -11.84
CA VAL A 9 1.59 -16.49 -12.76
C VAL A 9 0.34 -17.23 -12.34
N CYS A 10 -0.58 -17.44 -13.28
CA CYS A 10 -1.79 -18.19 -13.03
C CYS A 10 -2.18 -18.98 -14.28
N LEU A 11 -2.82 -20.12 -14.05
CA LEU A 11 -3.46 -20.94 -15.08
C LEU A 11 -4.94 -21.06 -14.68
N HIS A 12 -5.84 -20.67 -15.58
CA HIS A 12 -7.26 -20.65 -15.28
C HIS A 12 -8.10 -20.87 -16.54
N HIS A 13 -9.30 -21.41 -16.35
CA HIS A 13 -10.25 -21.65 -17.44
C HIS A 13 -11.26 -20.52 -17.67
N ASN A 14 -11.55 -19.69 -16.65
CA ASN A 14 -12.52 -18.59 -16.78
C ASN A 14 -11.84 -17.29 -17.19
N LYS A 15 -12.66 -16.28 -17.52
CA LYS A 15 -12.18 -14.92 -17.75
C LYS A 15 -11.64 -14.33 -16.44
N ILE A 16 -10.45 -13.75 -16.51
CA ILE A 16 -9.81 -13.04 -15.40
C ILE A 16 -9.72 -11.57 -15.76
N ASP A 17 -9.92 -10.70 -14.78
CA ASP A 17 -9.59 -9.29 -14.91
C ASP A 17 -8.07 -9.08 -14.80
N ILE A 18 -7.41 -9.11 -15.96
CA ILE A 18 -5.95 -8.95 -16.07
C ILE A 18 -5.53 -7.56 -15.59
N TYR A 19 -6.36 -6.54 -15.81
CA TYR A 19 -6.03 -5.18 -15.41
C TYR A 19 -5.94 -5.08 -13.90
N ASN A 20 -6.94 -5.58 -13.16
CA ASN A 20 -6.92 -5.56 -11.69
C ASN A 20 -5.70 -6.31 -11.12
N LEU A 21 -5.43 -7.51 -11.63
CA LEU A 21 -4.26 -8.27 -11.17
C LEU A 21 -2.94 -7.56 -11.50
N SER A 22 -2.85 -6.86 -12.63
CA SER A 22 -1.63 -6.10 -12.98
C SER A 22 -1.33 -4.98 -11.98
N GLN A 23 -2.35 -4.38 -11.36
CA GLN A 23 -2.16 -3.34 -10.33
C GLN A 23 -1.49 -3.86 -9.04
N LEU A 24 -1.49 -5.18 -8.83
CA LEU A 24 -0.84 -5.80 -7.68
C LEU A 24 0.69 -5.82 -7.79
N TYR A 25 1.23 -5.65 -9.01
CA TYR A 25 2.67 -5.65 -9.24
C TYR A 25 3.36 -4.53 -8.45
N GLY A 26 4.49 -4.84 -7.82
CA GLY A 26 5.24 -3.88 -7.02
C GLY A 26 4.63 -3.55 -5.66
N LEU A 27 3.43 -4.05 -5.33
CA LEU A 27 2.84 -3.90 -4.00
C LEU A 27 3.50 -4.85 -2.99
N HIS A 28 3.53 -4.42 -1.73
CA HIS A 28 3.98 -5.26 -0.61
C HIS A 28 2.83 -6.13 -0.11
N GLU A 29 3.11 -7.39 0.25
CA GLU A 29 2.12 -8.40 0.68
C GLU A 29 1.25 -7.94 1.87
N ARG A 30 1.80 -7.09 2.76
CA ARG A 30 1.04 -6.43 3.85
C ARG A 30 -0.11 -5.55 3.35
N LEU A 31 0.09 -4.81 2.25
CA LEU A 31 -0.97 -4.00 1.65
C LEU A 31 -2.04 -4.89 1.02
N LEU A 32 -1.65 -6.09 0.60
CA LEU A 32 -2.54 -7.15 0.09
C LEU A 32 -3.19 -7.95 1.23
N ASN A 33 -3.53 -7.24 2.31
CA ASN A 33 -4.16 -7.78 3.52
C ASN A 33 -3.35 -8.92 4.17
N ASN A 34 -2.02 -8.71 4.30
CA ASN A 34 -1.07 -9.70 4.83
C ASN A 34 -1.10 -11.03 4.07
N LEU A 35 -1.09 -10.95 2.73
CA LEU A 35 -1.25 -12.06 1.78
C LEU A 35 -0.44 -13.29 2.16
N ARG A 36 0.85 -13.11 2.49
CA ARG A 36 1.73 -14.25 2.77
C ARG A 36 1.34 -14.95 4.07
N GLN A 37 1.03 -14.17 5.11
CA GLN A 37 0.62 -14.72 6.40
C GLN A 37 -0.69 -15.49 6.26
N ARG A 38 -1.72 -14.87 5.67
CA ARG A 38 -3.03 -15.50 5.48
C ARG A 38 -2.97 -16.77 4.64
N TYR A 39 -2.15 -16.78 3.59
CA TYR A 39 -1.94 -17.99 2.79
C TYR A 39 -1.31 -19.11 3.62
N ASN A 40 -0.25 -18.82 4.37
CA ASN A 40 0.43 -19.80 5.22
C ASN A 40 -0.49 -20.36 6.33
N GLU A 41 -1.43 -19.54 6.82
CA GLU A 41 -2.45 -19.93 7.81
C GLU A 41 -3.63 -20.69 7.19
N GLY A 42 -3.65 -20.92 5.87
CA GLY A 42 -4.73 -21.61 5.18
C GLY A 42 -6.02 -20.79 5.02
N LEU A 43 -5.96 -19.47 5.28
CA LEU A 43 -7.11 -18.57 5.16
C LEU A 43 -7.43 -18.17 3.72
N ILE A 44 -6.53 -18.50 2.77
CA ILE A 44 -6.72 -18.26 1.34
C ILE A 44 -6.81 -19.61 0.64
N SER A 45 -8.03 -20.04 0.34
CA SER A 45 -8.30 -21.28 -0.40
C SER A 45 -8.28 -21.10 -1.92
N ASP A 46 -8.57 -19.88 -2.40
CA ASP A 46 -8.57 -19.53 -3.82
C ASP A 46 -8.13 -18.06 -4.00
N PHE A 47 -7.04 -17.85 -4.72
CA PHE A 47 -6.51 -16.51 -4.97
C PHE A 47 -7.43 -15.67 -5.88
N PHE A 48 -8.20 -16.30 -6.77
CA PHE A 48 -9.10 -15.54 -7.64
C PHE A 48 -10.23 -14.91 -6.83
N THR A 49 -10.89 -15.70 -5.99
CA THR A 49 -11.92 -15.20 -5.07
C THR A 49 -11.34 -14.18 -4.08
N TYR A 50 -10.15 -14.45 -3.51
CA TYR A 50 -9.50 -13.55 -2.55
C TYR A 50 -9.24 -12.15 -3.11
N PHE A 51 -8.77 -12.05 -4.36
CA PHE A 51 -8.52 -10.77 -5.03
C PHE A 51 -9.79 -10.12 -5.61
N GLN A 52 -10.93 -10.83 -5.62
CA GLN A 52 -12.23 -10.24 -5.97
C GLN A 52 -12.96 -9.65 -4.75
N GLU A 53 -12.42 -9.81 -3.55
CA GLU A 53 -13.00 -9.26 -2.34
C GLU A 53 -12.97 -7.72 -2.33
N ASN A 54 -14.00 -7.13 -1.71
CA ASN A 54 -14.20 -5.68 -1.65
C ASN A 54 -13.00 -4.89 -1.12
N TRP A 55 -12.16 -5.46 -0.25
CA TRP A 55 -11.00 -4.76 0.31
C TRP A 55 -9.95 -4.41 -0.76
N ALA A 56 -9.89 -5.16 -1.86
CA ALA A 56 -8.87 -5.00 -2.90
C ALA A 56 -9.25 -3.93 -3.94
N VAL A 57 -10.53 -3.57 -4.05
CA VAL A 57 -11.03 -2.71 -5.13
C VAL A 57 -10.39 -1.33 -5.12
N ALA A 58 -10.14 -0.76 -3.93
CA ALA A 58 -9.41 0.49 -3.80
C ALA A 58 -7.98 0.43 -4.37
N LEU A 59 -7.35 -0.74 -4.41
CA LEU A 59 -6.00 -0.92 -4.94
C LEU A 59 -5.99 -1.02 -6.48
N TYR A 60 -7.13 -1.33 -7.09
CA TYR A 60 -7.29 -1.48 -8.54
C TYR A 60 -7.61 -0.18 -9.26
N HIS A 61 -8.07 0.83 -8.52
CA HIS A 61 -8.42 2.12 -9.10
C HIS A 61 -7.17 2.82 -9.64
N ASP A 62 -7.29 3.43 -10.82
CA ASP A 62 -6.23 4.19 -11.49
C ASP A 62 -5.62 5.29 -10.59
N ARG A 63 -6.47 6.02 -9.84
CA ARG A 63 -6.09 7.08 -8.90
C ARG A 63 -5.41 6.59 -7.61
N PHE A 64 -5.37 5.29 -7.35
CA PHE A 64 -4.63 4.78 -6.19
C PHE A 64 -3.11 5.03 -6.33
N ALA A 65 -2.60 5.15 -7.56
CA ALA A 65 -1.23 5.54 -7.79
C ALA A 65 -0.91 6.92 -7.21
N ASP A 66 -1.83 7.87 -7.33
CA ASP A 66 -1.69 9.24 -6.81
C ASP A 66 -1.61 9.25 -5.29
N VAL A 67 -2.44 8.44 -4.61
CA VAL A 67 -2.40 8.25 -3.15
C VAL A 67 -1.02 7.78 -2.70
N ARG A 68 -0.41 6.83 -3.43
CA ARG A 68 0.94 6.35 -3.08
C ARG A 68 2.00 7.43 -3.26
N ILE A 69 1.87 8.29 -4.27
CA ILE A 69 2.78 9.42 -4.48
C ILE A 69 2.65 10.41 -3.32
N GLU A 70 1.41 10.78 -2.96
CA GLU A 70 1.16 11.72 -1.86
C GLU A 70 1.68 11.18 -0.51
N VAL A 71 1.43 9.90 -0.21
CA VAL A 71 1.97 9.25 1.00
C VAL A 71 3.51 9.24 1.01
N ARG A 72 4.16 9.08 -0.15
CA ARG A 72 5.63 9.17 -0.26
C ARG A 72 6.13 10.58 0.03
N GLU A 73 5.42 11.61 -0.43
CA GLU A 73 5.80 13.01 -0.16
C GLU A 73 5.60 13.36 1.33
N ILE A 74 4.52 12.90 1.96
CA ILE A 74 4.33 13.01 3.43
C ILE A 74 5.50 12.34 4.16
N LEU A 75 5.90 11.14 3.71
CA LEU A 75 7.06 10.44 4.25
C LEU A 75 8.35 11.23 4.09
N LYS A 76 8.65 11.76 2.89
CA LYS A 76 9.84 12.60 2.69
C LYS A 76 9.85 13.81 3.61
N LYS A 77 8.72 14.49 3.74
CA LYS A 77 8.57 15.65 4.62
C LYS A 77 8.90 15.29 6.08
N ALA A 78 8.37 14.16 6.57
CA ALA A 78 8.70 13.61 7.88
C ALA A 78 10.19 13.31 8.08
N LEU A 79 10.90 12.93 7.02
CA LEU A 79 12.34 12.66 7.11
C LEU A 79 13.19 13.94 7.01
N MET A 80 12.71 14.99 6.33
CA MET A 80 13.51 16.19 6.05
C MET A 80 13.42 17.28 7.12
N GLU A 81 12.38 17.30 7.96
CA GLU A 81 12.13 18.40 8.92
C GLU A 81 13.18 18.54 10.05
N ASN A 82 14.14 17.62 10.23
CA ASN A 82 15.09 17.65 11.35
C ASN A 82 16.60 17.49 11.04
N GLN A 83 17.07 17.70 9.80
CA GLN A 83 18.51 17.69 9.44
C GLN A 83 19.35 16.49 9.96
N ASP A 84 18.73 15.34 10.19
CA ASP A 84 19.47 14.15 10.56
C ASP A 84 20.07 13.49 9.30
N SER A 85 21.40 13.37 9.26
CA SER A 85 22.13 12.77 8.12
C SER A 85 21.68 11.35 7.78
N ILE A 86 21.21 10.60 8.79
CA ILE A 86 20.57 9.29 8.62
C ILE A 86 19.32 9.43 7.75
N PHE A 87 18.47 10.41 8.03
CA PHE A 87 17.18 10.60 7.38
C PHE A 87 17.31 11.14 5.94
N GLU A 88 18.35 11.92 5.65
CA GLU A 88 18.69 12.33 4.27
C GLU A 88 19.02 11.10 3.39
N SER A 89 19.80 10.15 3.95
CA SER A 89 20.09 8.88 3.29
C SER A 89 18.83 8.03 3.09
N LEU A 90 17.90 8.03 4.06
CA LEU A 90 16.62 7.34 3.92
C LEU A 90 15.71 7.99 2.87
N SER A 91 15.65 9.32 2.78
CA SER A 91 14.87 10.02 1.75
C SER A 91 15.30 9.63 0.33
N SER A 92 16.60 9.61 0.09
CA SER A 92 17.18 9.13 -1.18
C SER A 92 16.91 7.64 -1.47
N SER A 93 16.57 6.87 -0.43
CA SER A 93 16.21 5.45 -0.55
C SER A 93 14.73 5.29 -0.93
N ILE A 94 13.85 6.22 -0.52
CA ILE A 94 12.45 6.28 -0.97
C ILE A 94 12.40 6.50 -2.48
N ASP A 95 13.16 7.47 -2.99
CA ASP A 95 13.18 7.81 -4.42
C ASP A 95 13.69 6.66 -5.30
N ARG A 96 14.50 5.76 -4.72
CA ARG A 96 15.07 4.60 -5.41
C ARG A 96 14.29 3.30 -5.15
N ASP A 97 13.13 3.38 -4.49
CA ASP A 97 12.35 2.21 -4.05
C ASP A 97 13.19 1.15 -3.31
N LEU A 98 14.21 1.60 -2.58
CA LEU A 98 15.15 0.73 -1.87
C LEU A 98 14.54 0.22 -0.57
N ILE A 99 14.92 -1.01 -0.21
CA ILE A 99 14.41 -1.69 0.98
C ILE A 99 15.05 -1.07 2.23
N PHE A 100 14.22 -0.53 3.13
CA PHE A 100 14.67 -0.11 4.44
C PHE A 100 15.09 -1.32 5.31
N THR A 101 16.17 -1.14 6.07
CA THR A 101 16.52 -2.05 7.18
C THR A 101 15.42 -2.00 8.25
N ASP A 102 15.31 -3.04 9.07
CA ASP A 102 14.25 -3.09 10.09
C ASP A 102 14.43 -2.03 11.18
N GLU A 103 15.67 -1.61 11.45
CA GLU A 103 15.98 -0.50 12.35
C GLU A 103 15.52 0.85 11.76
N ASN A 104 15.81 1.09 10.48
CA ASN A 104 15.33 2.27 9.76
C ASN A 104 13.80 2.34 9.75
N LYS A 105 13.11 1.20 9.52
CA LYS A 105 11.64 1.15 9.61
C LYS A 105 11.12 1.51 10.99
N LYS A 106 11.75 1.02 12.06
CA LYS A 106 11.33 1.35 13.44
C LYS A 106 11.46 2.84 13.73
N ASN A 107 12.58 3.45 13.35
CA ASN A 107 12.84 4.87 13.54
C ASN A 107 11.83 5.73 12.75
N ILE A 108 11.55 5.38 11.49
CA ILE A 108 10.52 6.04 10.68
C ILE A 108 9.15 5.89 11.35
N LEU A 109 8.74 4.67 11.72
CA LEU A 109 7.42 4.41 12.31
C LEU A 109 7.23 5.15 13.64
N GLN A 110 8.28 5.30 14.43
CA GLN A 110 8.24 6.05 15.68
C GLN A 110 7.96 7.53 15.43
N ARG A 111 8.70 8.17 14.50
CA ARG A 111 8.46 9.57 14.12
C ARG A 111 7.08 9.81 13.53
N PHE A 112 6.64 8.90 12.66
CA PHE A 112 5.30 8.94 12.08
C PHE A 112 4.18 8.99 13.11
N ARG A 113 4.37 8.30 14.24
CA ARG A 113 3.40 8.27 15.34
C ARG A 113 3.45 9.55 16.17
N THR A 114 4.63 10.14 16.38
CA THR A 114 4.80 11.31 17.24
C THR A 114 4.45 12.62 16.55
N GLU A 115 4.70 12.72 15.25
CA GLU A 115 4.64 14.00 14.50
C GLU A 115 3.31 14.20 13.74
N GLY A 116 2.33 13.30 13.95
CA GLY A 116 0.97 13.49 13.43
C GLY A 116 0.78 13.15 11.95
N TYR A 117 1.83 12.75 11.22
CA TYR A 117 1.73 12.31 9.82
C TYR A 117 0.79 11.13 9.60
N LYS A 118 0.54 10.33 10.63
CA LYS A 118 -0.52 9.31 10.60
C LYS A 118 -1.88 9.92 10.20
N ASN A 119 -2.24 11.07 10.78
CA ASN A 119 -3.52 11.73 10.50
C ASN A 119 -3.55 12.30 9.07
N GLU A 120 -2.40 12.76 8.56
CA GLU A 120 -2.27 13.27 7.19
C GLU A 120 -2.46 12.15 6.17
N ILE A 121 -1.81 10.99 6.38
CA ILE A 121 -2.03 9.78 5.56
C ILE A 121 -3.50 9.32 5.62
N GLU A 122 -4.08 9.25 6.82
CA GLU A 122 -5.49 8.86 6.98
C GLU A 122 -6.42 9.82 6.22
N LYS A 123 -6.14 11.13 6.28
CA LYS A 123 -6.89 12.15 5.54
C LYS A 123 -6.76 11.95 4.04
N THR A 124 -5.56 11.79 3.50
CA THR A 124 -5.33 11.52 2.07
C THR A 124 -6.11 10.29 1.59
N ILE A 125 -6.08 9.19 2.36
CA ILE A 125 -6.82 7.96 2.02
C ILE A 125 -8.35 8.20 2.06
N LEU A 126 -8.84 8.93 3.06
CA LEU A 126 -10.26 9.26 3.17
C LEU A 126 -10.73 10.17 2.03
N GLU A 127 -9.93 11.16 1.64
CA GLU A 127 -10.21 12.04 0.51
C GLU A 127 -10.29 11.24 -0.79
N TYR A 128 -9.36 10.31 -1.01
CA TYR A 128 -9.39 9.38 -2.14
C TYR A 128 -10.67 8.52 -2.15
N ILE A 129 -11.05 7.93 -1.03
CA ILE A 129 -12.27 7.10 -0.95
C ILE A 129 -13.52 7.94 -1.22
N ASN A 130 -13.65 9.09 -0.56
CA ASN A 130 -14.82 9.96 -0.68
C ASN A 130 -14.96 10.54 -2.09
N TYR A 131 -13.85 10.97 -2.70
CA TYR A 131 -13.84 11.47 -4.07
C TYR A 131 -14.30 10.41 -5.07
N ASN A 132 -13.91 9.15 -4.85
CA ASN A 132 -14.23 8.01 -5.73
C ASN A 132 -15.42 7.17 -5.22
N GLN A 133 -16.30 7.72 -4.37
CA GLN A 133 -17.39 6.99 -3.72
C GLN A 133 -18.31 6.21 -4.68
N TYR A 134 -18.50 6.70 -5.91
CA TYR A 134 -19.30 6.01 -6.94
C TYR A 134 -18.67 4.70 -7.40
N HIS A 135 -17.34 4.64 -7.43
CA HIS A 135 -16.57 3.44 -7.80
C HIS A 135 -16.16 2.61 -6.57
N LEU A 136 -16.17 3.22 -5.39
CA LEU A 136 -15.77 2.63 -4.12
C LEU A 136 -16.92 2.55 -3.10
N PRO A 137 -18.15 2.14 -3.49
CA PRO A 137 -19.32 2.20 -2.60
C PRO A 137 -19.20 1.27 -1.39
N MET A 138 -18.39 0.20 -1.49
CA MET A 138 -18.11 -0.73 -0.39
C MET A 138 -17.33 -0.09 0.77
N TYR A 139 -16.71 1.07 0.55
CA TYR A 139 -15.95 1.81 1.56
C TYR A 139 -16.73 3.01 2.12
N ALA A 140 -17.91 3.32 1.55
CA ALA A 140 -18.74 4.40 2.04
C ALA A 140 -19.23 4.08 3.45
N ARG A 141 -19.10 5.04 4.37
CA ARG A 141 -19.73 4.93 5.69
C ARG A 141 -21.21 5.29 5.55
N PRO A 142 -22.12 4.63 6.31
CA PRO A 142 -23.49 5.12 6.44
C PRO A 142 -23.44 6.59 6.87
N THR A 143 -24.15 7.43 6.12
CA THR A 143 -24.35 8.84 6.45
C THR A 143 -25.38 8.98 7.58
#